data_AF-A0A1M5HRV0-F1
#
_entry.id   AF-A0A1M5HRV0-F1
#
_cell.length_a   1.000
_cell.length_b   1.000
_cell.length_c   1.000
_cell.angle_alpha   90.00
_cell.angle_beta   90.00
_cell.angle_gamma   90.00
#
_symmetry.space_group_name_H-M   'P 1'
#
loop_
_entity.id
_entity.type
_entity.pdbx_description
1 polymer ?
#
loop_
_entity_poly.entity_id
_entity_poly.type
_entity_poly.pdbx_seq_one_letter_code
_entity_poly.pdbx_strand_id
1 'polypeptide(L)'
;MSDKLVTLAIHTETKARILKTVLESEKIDVTVENVGSNDSNQPTGVRLKIKESDLPRALNIVESRNLFSYSEPETYKTDDGRRRILVPVDFSDYSLKACQIAFNLAKEIDAKVKILHVYFNPYYPTALPMAEAFAYQGKEEADFQNILDRVNKDIQRLCNKIDEKIADKEFPSINYSYVLKEGLPEEEIVAFAKDYKPALIVMGTRGKNQKSADLIGSVTAEVIEMTEIPILAIPEETSFNDFKQVKNISFLTNFSQRDLVSFAGMMDFFKTYNVKIHMTHIEDKTTDKWSVIKLEGIQSYFNKQYPNISIDYKLISGQDAITAMDSFVHESKIELIALTTAKRNIFSRMFKPSVSRKMLFQLDTPLFVLRG
;
A
#
# COMPACT_ATOMS: atom_id res chain seq x y z
N MET A 1 -21.62 -30.09 11.69
CA MET A 1 -20.31 -29.49 11.31
C MET A 1 -19.85 -28.69 12.52
N SER A 2 -18.62 -28.87 12.99
CA SER A 2 -18.13 -28.16 14.17
C SER A 2 -18.01 -26.66 13.88
N ASP A 3 -18.57 -25.81 14.74
CA ASP A 3 -18.42 -24.34 14.70
C ASP A 3 -16.93 -23.98 14.87
N LYS A 4 -16.21 -23.87 13.75
CA LYS A 4 -14.80 -23.49 13.72
C LYS A 4 -14.67 -22.03 14.15
N LEU A 5 -13.87 -21.78 15.18
CA LEU A 5 -13.55 -20.43 15.63
C LEU A 5 -12.36 -19.88 14.83
N VAL A 6 -12.52 -18.69 14.28
CA VAL A 6 -11.47 -17.96 13.55
C VAL A 6 -11.05 -16.73 14.34
N THR A 7 -9.81 -16.29 14.16
CA THR A 7 -9.32 -15.05 14.78
C THR A 7 -9.86 -13.86 14.01
N LEU A 8 -10.65 -13.00 14.66
CA LEU A 8 -11.10 -11.74 14.10
C LEU A 8 -10.00 -10.68 14.18
N ALA A 9 -9.38 -10.55 15.35
CA ALA A 9 -8.35 -9.54 15.60
C ALA A 9 -7.51 -9.87 16.84
N ILE A 10 -6.30 -9.30 16.91
CA ILE A 10 -5.49 -9.24 18.13
C ILE A 10 -5.29 -7.76 18.47
N HIS A 11 -5.76 -7.36 19.64
CA HIS A 11 -5.80 -5.96 20.10
C HIS A 11 -5.29 -5.80 21.54
N THR A 12 -5.05 -4.56 21.96
CA THR A 12 -4.88 -4.24 23.39
C THR A 12 -6.16 -4.57 24.15
N GLU A 13 -6.08 -4.83 25.46
CA GLU A 13 -7.23 -5.21 26.28
C GLU A 13 -8.39 -4.21 26.17
N THR A 14 -8.09 -2.91 26.17
CA THR A 14 -9.08 -1.84 26.00
C THR A 14 -9.78 -1.91 24.64
N LYS A 15 -9.03 -2.04 23.54
CA LYS A 15 -9.61 -2.14 22.18
C LYS A 15 -10.37 -3.45 22.00
N ALA A 16 -9.87 -4.54 22.58
CA ALA A 16 -10.52 -5.83 22.55
C ALA A 16 -11.86 -5.81 23.29
N ARG A 17 -11.93 -5.12 24.44
CA ARG A 17 -13.18 -4.91 25.19
C ARG A 17 -14.19 -4.09 24.40
N ILE A 18 -13.76 -2.98 23.79
CA ILE A 18 -14.63 -2.16 22.93
C ILE A 18 -15.19 -3.00 21.77
N LEU A 19 -14.32 -3.71 21.06
CA LEU A 19 -14.71 -4.53 19.93
C LEU A 19 -15.66 -5.66 20.35
N LYS A 20 -15.36 -6.35 21.45
CA LYS A 20 -16.22 -7.37 22.04
C LYS A 20 -17.61 -6.81 22.35
N THR A 21 -17.69 -5.69 23.08
CA THR A 21 -18.98 -5.08 23.47
C THR A 21 -19.83 -4.74 22.25
N VAL A 22 -19.21 -4.21 21.19
CA VAL A 22 -19.94 -3.90 19.95
C VAL A 22 -20.45 -5.17 19.28
N LEU A 23 -19.60 -6.17 19.09
CA LEU A 23 -19.96 -7.41 18.40
C LEU A 23 -21.05 -8.17 19.16
N GLU A 24 -20.94 -8.25 20.48
CA GLU A 24 -21.96 -8.87 21.34
C GLU A 24 -23.28 -8.10 21.29
N SER A 25 -23.24 -6.76 21.20
CA SER A 25 -24.46 -5.95 21.02
C SER A 25 -25.19 -6.25 19.72
N GLU A 26 -24.48 -6.78 18.73
CA GLU A 26 -25.00 -7.22 17.44
C GLU A 26 -25.27 -8.74 17.39
N LYS A 27 -25.25 -9.43 18.54
CA LYS A 27 -25.47 -10.87 18.65
C LYS A 27 -24.41 -11.72 17.94
N ILE A 28 -23.15 -11.28 17.96
CA ILE A 28 -22.00 -12.07 17.53
C ILE A 28 -21.21 -12.48 18.78
N ASP A 29 -21.13 -13.79 19.03
CA ASP A 29 -20.40 -14.32 20.18
C ASP A 29 -18.89 -14.19 19.97
N VAL A 30 -18.21 -13.58 20.94
CA VAL A 30 -16.77 -13.34 20.88
C VAL A 30 -16.06 -14.07 22.02
N THR A 31 -15.20 -15.02 21.65
CA THR A 31 -14.27 -15.68 22.56
C THR A 31 -12.97 -14.89 22.66
N VAL A 32 -12.47 -14.71 23.87
CA VAL A 32 -11.28 -13.91 24.16
C VAL A 32 -10.16 -14.82 24.63
N GLU A 33 -9.00 -14.77 23.97
CA GLU A 33 -7.79 -15.51 24.36
C GLU A 33 -6.65 -14.52 24.62
N ASN A 34 -5.99 -14.61 25.76
CA ASN A 34 -4.80 -13.80 26.02
C ASN A 34 -3.64 -14.27 25.13
N VAL A 35 -2.93 -13.31 24.53
CA VAL A 35 -1.72 -13.55 23.73
C VAL A 35 -0.54 -13.08 24.57
N GLY A 36 0.24 -14.01 25.13
CA GLY A 36 1.41 -13.72 25.96
C GLY A 36 2.05 -14.98 26.56
N SER A 37 3.39 -15.02 26.54
CA SER A 37 4.27 -16.17 26.85
C SER A 37 4.59 -16.33 28.34
N ASN A 38 4.84 -17.57 28.75
CA ASN A 38 5.14 -18.08 30.09
C ASN A 38 6.28 -17.40 30.90
N ASP A 39 6.89 -16.30 30.45
CA ASP A 39 8.08 -15.70 31.10
C ASP A 39 7.98 -14.20 31.42
N SER A 40 6.85 -13.53 31.18
CA SER A 40 6.68 -12.12 31.58
C SER A 40 5.24 -11.83 31.98
N ASN A 41 5.08 -11.24 33.16
CA ASN A 41 3.80 -11.09 33.88
C ASN A 41 2.85 -10.02 33.29
N GLN A 42 2.87 -9.78 31.97
CA GLN A 42 1.93 -8.90 31.28
C GLN A 42 1.48 -9.49 29.92
N PRO A 43 0.17 -9.52 29.62
CA PRO A 43 -0.33 -9.97 28.33
C PRO A 43 0.07 -8.99 27.21
N THR A 44 0.74 -9.51 26.18
CA THR A 44 1.17 -8.74 24.97
C THR A 44 0.00 -8.38 24.03
N GLY A 45 -1.19 -8.92 24.27
CA GLY A 45 -2.40 -8.59 23.52
C GLY A 45 -3.53 -9.57 23.84
N VAL A 46 -4.69 -9.30 23.28
CA VAL A 46 -5.93 -10.06 23.46
C VAL A 46 -6.47 -10.44 22.08
N ARG A 47 -6.57 -11.74 21.83
CA ARG A 47 -7.10 -12.33 20.60
C ARG A 47 -8.61 -12.49 20.75
N LEU A 48 -9.34 -11.93 19.81
CA LEU A 48 -10.79 -12.08 19.70
C LEU A 48 -11.09 -13.11 18.61
N LYS A 49 -11.83 -14.15 18.97
CA LYS A 49 -12.26 -15.22 18.07
C LYS A 49 -13.77 -15.26 17.99
N ILE A 50 -14.28 -15.50 16.80
CA ILE A 50 -15.72 -15.59 16.50
C ILE A 50 -15.96 -16.85 15.69
N LYS A 51 -17.22 -17.27 15.56
CA LYS A 51 -17.57 -18.34 14.62
C LYS A 51 -17.25 -17.90 13.20
N GLU A 52 -16.68 -18.79 12.40
CA GLU A 52 -16.35 -18.53 10.98
C GLU A 52 -17.57 -18.03 10.19
N SER A 53 -18.77 -18.51 10.53
CA SER A 53 -20.05 -18.06 9.95
C SER A 53 -20.38 -16.58 10.23
N ASP A 54 -19.89 -16.02 11.33
CA ASP A 54 -20.16 -14.64 11.75
C ASP A 54 -19.10 -13.65 11.23
N LEU A 55 -18.00 -14.14 10.64
CA LEU A 55 -16.88 -13.30 10.21
C LEU A 55 -17.28 -12.16 9.26
N PRO A 56 -18.09 -12.38 8.20
CA PRO A 56 -18.50 -11.29 7.32
C PRO A 56 -19.31 -10.21 8.04
N ARG A 57 -20.22 -10.62 8.94
CA ARG A 57 -21.08 -9.70 9.69
C ARG A 57 -20.27 -8.91 10.73
N ALA A 58 -19.36 -9.58 11.43
CA ALA A 58 -18.47 -8.96 12.40
C ALA A 58 -17.62 -7.86 11.76
N LEU A 59 -17.00 -8.15 10.61
CA LEU A 59 -16.18 -7.18 9.88
C LEU A 59 -16.97 -5.96 9.43
N ASN A 60 -18.19 -6.16 8.89
CA ASN A 60 -19.07 -5.04 8.51
C ASN A 60 -19.43 -4.14 9.70
N ILE A 61 -19.66 -4.70 10.89
CA ILE A 61 -19.94 -3.93 12.11
C ILE A 61 -18.72 -3.11 12.55
N VAL A 62 -17.52 -3.70 12.49
CA VAL A 62 -16.27 -2.97 12.81
C VAL A 62 -16.08 -1.79 11.87
N GLU A 63 -16.36 -2.01 10.59
CA GLU A 63 -16.15 -1.04 9.51
C GLU A 63 -17.19 0.09 9.54
N SER A 64 -18.47 -0.23 9.67
CA SER A 64 -19.57 0.75 9.67
C SER A 64 -19.55 1.71 10.86
N ARG A 65 -19.10 1.24 12.02
CA ARG A 65 -19.05 2.06 13.25
C ARG A 65 -17.76 2.86 13.39
N ASN A 66 -16.82 2.79 12.44
CA ASN A 66 -15.51 3.47 12.50
C ASN A 66 -14.81 3.32 13.85
N LEU A 67 -14.98 2.17 14.52
CA LEU A 67 -14.61 1.95 15.93
C LEU A 67 -13.14 2.15 16.24
N PHE A 68 -12.31 2.25 15.19
CA PHE A 68 -10.88 2.52 15.27
C PHE A 68 -10.43 3.60 14.29
N SER A 69 -11.22 4.66 14.12
CA SER A 69 -10.77 5.86 13.41
C SER A 69 -9.54 6.48 14.10
N TYR A 70 -8.39 6.52 13.42
CA TYR A 70 -7.17 7.10 14.01
C TYR A 70 -7.02 8.61 13.78
N SER A 71 -8.07 9.26 13.27
CA SER A 71 -8.24 10.70 13.42
C SER A 71 -8.60 11.07 14.87
N GLU A 72 -9.14 10.14 15.66
CA GLU A 72 -9.32 10.33 17.10
C GLU A 72 -8.02 10.06 17.89
N PRO A 73 -7.52 11.04 18.68
CA PRO A 73 -6.27 10.90 19.42
C PRO A 73 -6.23 9.72 20.39
N GLU A 74 -7.35 9.39 21.04
CA GLU A 74 -7.44 8.29 22.01
C GLU A 74 -7.35 6.91 21.33
N THR A 75 -7.88 6.78 20.12
CA THR A 75 -7.75 5.57 19.29
C THR A 75 -6.32 5.35 18.80
N TYR A 76 -5.59 6.44 18.52
CA TYR A 76 -4.17 6.39 18.18
C TYR A 76 -3.29 6.04 19.40
N LYS A 77 -3.53 6.66 20.56
CA LYS A 77 -2.80 6.38 21.81
C LYS A 77 -2.99 4.96 22.32
N THR A 78 -4.14 4.35 22.05
CA THR A 78 -4.46 2.96 22.41
C THR A 78 -4.01 1.94 21.35
N ASP A 79 -3.39 2.39 20.26
CA ASP A 79 -2.74 1.50 19.30
C ASP A 79 -1.46 0.91 19.88
N ASP A 80 -1.12 -0.31 19.49
CA ASP A 80 0.06 -1.04 19.98
C ASP A 80 1.40 -0.48 19.46
N GLY A 81 1.40 0.74 18.91
CA GLY A 81 2.58 1.46 18.42
C GLY A 81 3.22 0.89 17.14
N ARG A 82 2.75 -0.24 16.63
CA ARG A 82 3.37 -0.89 15.48
C ARG A 82 3.17 -0.10 14.19
N ARG A 83 4.17 -0.19 13.31
CA ARG A 83 4.08 0.36 11.95
C ARG A 83 2.92 -0.31 11.21
N ARG A 84 2.40 0.39 10.20
CA ARG A 84 1.26 -0.07 9.42
C ARG A 84 1.56 0.02 7.94
N ILE A 85 1.14 -0.99 7.20
CA ILE A 85 1.19 -1.03 5.74
C ILE A 85 -0.23 -1.15 5.23
N LEU A 86 -0.59 -0.34 4.24
CA LEU A 86 -1.86 -0.41 3.54
C LEU A 86 -1.65 -1.07 2.18
N VAL A 87 -2.48 -2.04 1.84
CA VAL A 87 -2.42 -2.76 0.55
C VAL A 87 -3.76 -2.65 -0.16
N PRO A 88 -3.93 -1.67 -1.05
CA PRO A 88 -5.08 -1.62 -1.96
C PRO A 88 -5.08 -2.83 -2.91
N VAL A 89 -6.22 -3.51 -3.04
CA VAL A 89 -6.37 -4.70 -3.88
C VAL A 89 -7.58 -4.63 -4.79
N ASP A 90 -7.51 -5.31 -5.92
CA ASP A 90 -8.57 -5.43 -6.92
C ASP A 90 -8.82 -6.90 -7.33
N PHE A 91 -8.31 -7.83 -6.53
CA PHE A 91 -8.38 -9.28 -6.73
C PHE A 91 -7.63 -9.79 -7.98
N SER A 92 -6.71 -9.00 -8.53
CA SER A 92 -5.76 -9.43 -9.55
C SER A 92 -4.54 -10.14 -8.95
N ASP A 93 -3.78 -10.86 -9.77
CA ASP A 93 -2.49 -11.42 -9.35
C ASP A 93 -1.46 -10.32 -9.03
N TYR A 94 -1.57 -9.13 -9.63
CA TYR A 94 -0.78 -7.94 -9.26
C TYR A 94 -1.00 -7.56 -7.80
N SER A 95 -2.27 -7.51 -7.37
CA SER A 95 -2.62 -7.19 -5.99
C SER A 95 -2.15 -8.25 -5.00
N LEU A 96 -2.10 -9.52 -5.42
CA LEU A 96 -1.57 -10.61 -4.60
C LEU A 96 -0.03 -10.53 -4.46
N LYS A 97 0.68 -10.18 -5.54
CA LYS A 97 2.13 -9.92 -5.48
C LYS A 97 2.45 -8.74 -4.56
N ALA A 98 1.65 -7.68 -4.62
CA ALA A 98 1.74 -6.56 -3.69
C ALA A 98 1.52 -7.00 -2.23
N CYS A 99 0.55 -7.89 -1.98
CA CYS A 99 0.36 -8.50 -0.66
C CYS A 99 1.60 -9.28 -0.20
N GLN A 100 2.17 -10.14 -1.05
CA GLN A 100 3.38 -10.92 -0.71
C GLN A 100 4.52 -10.00 -0.25
N ILE A 101 4.82 -8.95 -1.02
CA ILE A 101 5.90 -8.00 -0.70
C ILE A 101 5.59 -7.27 0.61
N ALA A 102 4.36 -6.80 0.78
CA ALA A 102 3.92 -6.13 2.01
C ALA A 102 4.02 -7.04 3.23
N PHE A 103 3.70 -8.33 3.09
CA PHE A 103 3.77 -9.30 4.19
C PHE A 103 5.22 -9.61 4.59
N ASN A 104 6.10 -9.80 3.61
CA ASN A 104 7.54 -9.99 3.85
C ASN A 104 8.14 -8.78 4.57
N LEU A 105 7.82 -7.56 4.10
CA LEU A 105 8.26 -6.34 4.76
C LEU A 105 7.67 -6.24 6.17
N ALA A 106 6.37 -6.46 6.34
CA ALA A 106 5.68 -6.36 7.62
C ALA A 106 6.26 -7.32 8.67
N LYS A 107 6.67 -8.52 8.26
CA LYS A 107 7.33 -9.47 9.16
C LYS A 107 8.66 -8.93 9.69
N GLU A 108 9.41 -8.22 8.87
CA GLU A 108 10.73 -7.68 9.22
C GLU A 108 10.64 -6.46 10.14
N ILE A 109 9.69 -5.56 9.88
CA ILE A 109 9.54 -4.32 10.64
C ILE A 109 8.48 -4.40 11.76
N ASP A 110 8.01 -5.62 12.08
CA ASP A 110 6.88 -5.90 12.98
C ASP A 110 5.68 -4.96 12.73
N ALA A 111 5.22 -4.91 11.49
CA ALA A 111 4.09 -4.08 11.07
C ALA A 111 2.79 -4.88 10.95
N LYS A 112 1.67 -4.15 11.02
CA LYS A 112 0.34 -4.63 10.65
C LYS A 112 0.08 -4.37 9.17
N VAL A 113 -0.59 -5.30 8.51
CA VAL A 113 -1.08 -5.11 7.15
C VAL A 113 -2.59 -4.91 7.16
N LYS A 114 -3.07 -3.87 6.48
CA LYS A 114 -4.49 -3.70 6.17
C LYS A 114 -4.67 -3.82 4.66
N ILE A 115 -5.43 -4.81 4.24
CA ILE A 115 -5.88 -4.97 2.85
C ILE A 115 -7.12 -4.09 2.66
N LEU A 116 -7.15 -3.27 1.63
CA LEU A 116 -8.29 -2.40 1.30
C LEU A 116 -8.79 -2.75 -0.09
N HIS A 117 -10.07 -3.09 -0.20
CA HIS A 117 -10.73 -3.15 -1.50
C HIS A 117 -11.79 -2.06 -1.59
N VAL A 118 -11.75 -1.30 -2.68
CA VAL A 118 -12.76 -0.28 -2.98
C VAL A 118 -13.64 -0.81 -4.11
N TYR A 119 -14.94 -0.92 -3.85
CA TYR A 119 -15.92 -1.29 -4.86
C TYR A 119 -16.75 -0.06 -5.25
N PHE A 120 -17.08 0.01 -6.54
CA PHE A 120 -17.93 1.07 -7.06
C PHE A 120 -19.40 0.65 -6.97
N ASN A 121 -20.23 1.53 -6.42
CA ASN A 121 -21.68 1.40 -6.49
C ASN A 121 -22.20 2.34 -7.60
N PRO A 122 -22.68 1.80 -8.73
CA PRO A 122 -23.20 2.63 -9.83
C PRO A 122 -24.50 3.38 -9.50
N TYR A 123 -25.10 3.13 -8.33
CA TYR A 123 -26.37 3.72 -7.90
C TYR A 123 -26.21 4.90 -6.93
N TYR A 124 -25.02 5.51 -6.85
CA TYR A 124 -24.85 6.77 -6.12
C TYR A 124 -25.65 7.89 -6.81
N PRO A 125 -26.44 8.71 -6.08
CA PRO A 125 -27.44 9.56 -6.68
C PRO A 125 -26.79 10.76 -7.38
N THR A 126 -26.60 10.66 -8.70
CA THR A 126 -26.54 11.84 -9.55
C THR A 126 -27.92 12.46 -9.62
N ALA A 127 -28.26 13.34 -8.68
CA ALA A 127 -29.36 14.31 -8.73
C ALA A 127 -30.56 13.91 -9.62
N LEU A 128 -31.17 12.74 -9.37
CA LEU A 128 -32.36 12.33 -10.12
C LEU A 128 -33.57 13.08 -9.56
N PRO A 129 -34.48 13.60 -10.41
CA PRO A 129 -35.72 14.19 -9.96
C PRO A 129 -36.52 13.20 -9.09
N MET A 130 -37.08 13.70 -7.99
CA MET A 130 -37.75 12.92 -6.93
C MET A 130 -38.86 11.97 -7.43
N ALA A 131 -39.42 12.21 -8.61
CA ALA A 131 -40.42 11.35 -9.24
C ALA A 131 -39.87 10.02 -9.78
N GLU A 132 -38.58 9.95 -10.16
CA GLU A 132 -37.95 8.74 -10.68
C GLU A 132 -37.40 7.84 -9.56
N ALA A 133 -37.15 8.40 -8.38
CA ALA A 133 -36.60 7.68 -7.23
C ALA A 133 -37.53 6.61 -6.65
N PHE A 134 -38.85 6.69 -6.84
CA PHE A 134 -39.82 5.74 -6.26
C PHE A 134 -40.11 4.52 -7.15
N ALA A 135 -39.90 4.62 -8.47
CA ALA A 135 -40.15 3.52 -9.40
C ALA A 135 -38.98 2.51 -9.49
N TYR A 136 -37.81 2.87 -8.94
CA TYR A 136 -36.54 2.16 -9.12
C TYR A 136 -36.08 1.32 -7.91
N GLN A 137 -36.68 1.50 -6.72
CA GLN A 137 -36.18 0.95 -5.44
C GLN A 137 -36.11 -0.59 -5.35
N GLY A 138 -37.04 -1.33 -5.98
CA GLY A 138 -37.15 -2.79 -5.77
C GLY A 138 -36.14 -3.66 -6.55
N LYS A 139 -35.59 -3.15 -7.65
CA LYS A 139 -34.60 -3.87 -8.48
C LYS A 139 -33.16 -3.54 -8.06
N GLU A 140 -32.95 -2.33 -7.53
CA GLU A 140 -31.66 -1.80 -7.09
C GLU A 140 -31.15 -2.45 -5.80
N GLU A 141 -32.01 -2.76 -4.82
CA GLU A 141 -31.59 -3.47 -3.60
C GLU A 141 -31.06 -4.87 -3.92
N ALA A 142 -31.72 -5.61 -4.82
CA ALA A 142 -31.26 -6.94 -5.21
C ALA A 142 -29.94 -6.90 -5.98
N ASP A 143 -29.79 -5.96 -6.94
CA ASP A 143 -28.56 -5.79 -7.71
C ASP A 143 -27.39 -5.29 -6.84
N PHE A 144 -27.66 -4.44 -5.85
CA PHE A 144 -26.67 -3.99 -4.87
C PHE A 144 -26.24 -5.12 -3.92
N GLN A 145 -27.19 -5.90 -3.38
CA GLN A 145 -26.87 -7.08 -2.57
C GLN A 145 -26.04 -8.09 -3.37
N ASN A 146 -26.33 -8.25 -4.67
CA ASN A 146 -25.52 -9.09 -5.55
C ASN A 146 -24.07 -8.59 -5.71
N ILE A 147 -23.85 -7.27 -5.77
CA ILE A 147 -22.50 -6.67 -5.81
C ILE A 147 -21.78 -6.93 -4.49
N LEU A 148 -22.40 -6.61 -3.35
CA LEU A 148 -21.81 -6.84 -2.03
C LEU A 148 -21.48 -8.31 -1.78
N ASP A 149 -22.40 -9.22 -2.12
CA ASP A 149 -22.18 -10.66 -2.01
C ASP A 149 -20.98 -11.11 -2.86
N ARG A 150 -20.86 -10.57 -4.07
CA ARG A 150 -19.73 -10.86 -4.95
C ARG A 150 -18.41 -10.34 -4.38
N VAL A 151 -18.38 -9.09 -3.91
CA VAL A 151 -17.20 -8.48 -3.30
C VAL A 151 -16.79 -9.26 -2.04
N ASN A 152 -17.76 -9.64 -1.20
CA ASN A 152 -17.52 -10.48 -0.03
C ASN A 152 -16.95 -11.85 -0.42
N LYS A 153 -17.48 -12.51 -1.45
CA LYS A 153 -16.92 -13.77 -1.95
C LYS A 153 -15.51 -13.60 -2.49
N ASP A 154 -15.23 -12.53 -3.22
CA ASP A 154 -13.92 -12.28 -3.82
C ASP A 154 -12.86 -11.95 -2.75
N ILE A 155 -13.19 -11.15 -1.73
CA ILE A 155 -12.25 -10.88 -0.61
C ILE A 155 -12.00 -12.13 0.24
N GLN A 156 -13.03 -12.96 0.47
CA GLN A 156 -12.87 -14.24 1.17
C GLN A 156 -11.98 -15.20 0.38
N ARG A 157 -12.16 -15.27 -0.95
CA ARG A 157 -11.27 -16.04 -1.82
C ARG A 157 -9.83 -15.54 -1.78
N LEU A 158 -9.61 -14.23 -1.77
CA LEU A 158 -8.28 -13.65 -1.60
C LEU A 158 -7.67 -14.05 -0.26
N CYS A 159 -8.44 -13.95 0.84
CA CYS A 159 -7.98 -14.33 2.17
C CYS A 159 -7.61 -15.81 2.25
N ASN A 160 -8.46 -16.70 1.73
CA ASN A 160 -8.16 -18.13 1.67
C ASN A 160 -6.89 -18.42 0.88
N LYS A 161 -6.69 -17.74 -0.27
CA LYS A 161 -5.46 -17.87 -1.07
C LYS A 161 -4.22 -17.37 -0.30
N ILE A 162 -4.35 -16.32 0.51
CA ILE A 162 -3.28 -15.83 1.39
C ILE A 162 -3.00 -16.86 2.49
N ASP A 163 -4.03 -17.42 3.13
CA ASP A 163 -3.89 -18.42 4.19
C ASP A 163 -3.22 -19.71 3.69
N GLU A 164 -3.60 -20.19 2.50
CA GLU A 164 -2.93 -21.29 1.80
C GLU A 164 -1.44 -20.98 1.59
N LYS A 165 -1.12 -19.78 1.09
CA LYS A 165 0.27 -19.35 0.90
C LYS A 165 1.05 -19.18 2.20
N ILE A 166 0.39 -18.84 3.31
CA ILE A 166 1.02 -18.82 4.64
C ILE A 166 1.31 -20.26 5.10
N ALA A 167 0.36 -21.19 4.90
CA ALA A 167 0.54 -22.60 5.24
C ALA A 167 1.69 -23.23 4.46
N ASP A 168 1.82 -22.88 3.18
CA ASP A 168 2.88 -23.32 2.28
C ASP A 168 4.22 -22.58 2.48
N LYS A 169 4.27 -21.64 3.44
CA LYS A 169 5.45 -20.81 3.78
C LYS A 169 5.93 -19.90 2.65
N GLU A 170 5.10 -19.63 1.65
CA GLU A 170 5.35 -18.60 0.64
C GLU A 170 5.15 -17.20 1.25
N PHE A 171 4.12 -17.03 2.08
CA PHE A 171 3.84 -15.81 2.83
C PHE A 171 4.24 -16.00 4.31
N PRO A 172 4.78 -14.96 4.98
CA PRO A 172 5.00 -15.01 6.41
C PRO A 172 3.68 -14.84 7.17
N SER A 173 3.56 -15.52 8.31
CA SER A 173 2.46 -15.29 9.24
C SER A 173 2.65 -13.94 9.95
N ILE A 174 1.71 -13.01 9.73
CA ILE A 174 1.69 -11.66 10.27
C ILE A 174 0.28 -11.28 10.74
N ASN A 175 0.16 -10.17 11.47
CA ASN A 175 -1.14 -9.58 11.79
C ASN A 175 -1.66 -8.81 10.57
N TYR A 176 -2.58 -9.42 9.82
CA TYR A 176 -3.30 -8.75 8.73
C TYR A 176 -4.80 -8.80 8.92
N SER A 177 -5.49 -7.86 8.29
CA SER A 177 -6.95 -7.82 8.20
C SER A 177 -7.34 -7.10 6.91
N TYR A 178 -8.60 -7.16 6.52
CA TYR A 178 -9.10 -6.42 5.36
C TYR A 178 -10.11 -5.33 5.75
N VAL A 179 -10.50 -4.51 4.78
CA VAL A 179 -11.61 -3.56 4.84
C VAL A 179 -12.21 -3.39 3.45
N LEU A 180 -13.54 -3.27 3.37
CA LEU A 180 -14.24 -2.92 2.14
C LEU A 180 -14.72 -1.47 2.23
N LYS A 181 -14.51 -0.69 1.16
CA LYS A 181 -15.02 0.67 1.05
C LYS A 181 -15.81 0.83 -0.25
N GLU A 182 -16.88 1.60 -0.17
CA GLU A 182 -17.66 2.00 -1.32
C GLU A 182 -17.15 3.35 -1.83
N GLY A 183 -16.93 3.49 -3.13
CA GLY A 183 -16.59 4.77 -3.74
C GLY A 183 -15.67 4.65 -4.95
N LEU A 184 -14.99 5.75 -5.27
CA LEU A 184 -13.95 5.78 -6.30
C LEU A 184 -12.63 5.28 -5.69
N PRO A 185 -11.95 4.28 -6.30
CA PRO A 185 -10.76 3.66 -5.72
C PRO A 185 -9.68 4.64 -5.28
N GLU A 186 -9.26 5.56 -6.14
CA GLU A 186 -8.22 6.53 -5.86
C GLU A 186 -8.58 7.49 -4.71
N GLU A 187 -9.85 7.89 -4.60
CA GLU A 187 -10.32 8.79 -3.55
C GLU A 187 -10.41 8.07 -2.20
N GLU A 188 -11.03 6.89 -2.18
CA GLU A 188 -11.19 6.09 -0.96
C GLU A 188 -9.86 5.55 -0.44
N ILE A 189 -8.91 5.17 -1.32
CA ILE A 189 -7.56 4.80 -0.89
C ILE A 189 -6.88 5.97 -0.16
N VAL A 190 -6.95 7.18 -0.73
CA VAL A 190 -6.33 8.38 -0.13
C VAL A 190 -7.04 8.78 1.15
N ALA A 191 -8.38 8.75 1.19
CA ALA A 191 -9.17 9.05 2.37
C ALA A 191 -8.88 8.06 3.50
N PHE A 192 -8.96 6.75 3.22
CA PHE A 192 -8.65 5.72 4.18
C PHE A 192 -7.21 5.80 4.67
N ALA A 193 -6.24 6.13 3.80
CA ALA A 193 -4.85 6.25 4.20
C ALA A 193 -4.62 7.44 5.17
N LYS A 194 -5.35 8.56 5.01
CA LYS A 194 -5.29 9.69 5.98
C LYS A 194 -5.73 9.26 7.38
N ASP A 195 -6.79 8.45 7.46
CA ASP A 195 -7.31 7.96 8.72
C ASP A 195 -6.48 6.81 9.28
N TYR A 196 -6.04 5.87 8.44
CA TYR A 196 -5.27 4.70 8.85
C TYR A 196 -3.81 5.01 9.16
N LYS A 197 -3.27 6.14 8.68
CA LYS A 197 -1.88 6.60 8.87
C LYS A 197 -0.83 5.51 8.64
N PRO A 198 -0.86 4.78 7.50
CA PRO A 198 0.18 3.81 7.20
C PRO A 198 1.53 4.50 6.94
N ALA A 199 2.61 3.81 7.27
CA ALA A 199 3.98 4.25 6.94
C ALA A 199 4.31 4.02 5.46
N LEU A 200 3.58 3.10 4.81
CA LEU A 200 3.76 2.74 3.41
C LEU A 200 2.44 2.22 2.82
N ILE A 201 2.14 2.60 1.59
CA ILE A 201 1.13 1.97 0.75
C ILE A 201 1.85 1.06 -0.24
N VAL A 202 1.45 -0.21 -0.36
CA VAL A 202 1.99 -1.15 -1.35
C VAL A 202 0.85 -1.53 -2.30
N MET A 203 0.98 -1.24 -3.59
CA MET A 203 -0.11 -1.49 -4.54
C MET A 203 0.42 -1.94 -5.91
N GLY A 204 -0.40 -2.67 -6.67
CA GLY A 204 -0.07 -3.03 -8.05
C GLY A 204 -0.03 -1.81 -8.98
N THR A 205 0.70 -1.90 -10.08
CA THR A 205 0.67 -0.89 -11.17
C THR A 205 -0.38 -1.18 -12.23
N ARG A 206 -1.04 -2.34 -12.19
CA ARG A 206 -2.08 -2.75 -13.14
C ARG A 206 -3.22 -3.46 -12.41
N GLY A 207 -4.41 -3.35 -12.99
CA GLY A 207 -5.60 -4.02 -12.48
C GLY A 207 -6.06 -5.23 -13.28
N LYS A 208 -6.97 -6.01 -12.70
CA LYS A 208 -7.55 -7.28 -13.19
C LYS A 208 -8.09 -7.22 -14.63
N ASN A 209 -8.57 -6.06 -15.06
CA ASN A 209 -9.23 -5.86 -16.37
C ASN A 209 -8.37 -5.07 -17.38
N GLN A 210 -7.11 -4.76 -17.07
CA GLN A 210 -6.30 -3.80 -17.83
C GLN A 210 -5.21 -4.51 -18.64
N LYS A 211 -5.59 -5.08 -19.79
CA LYS A 211 -4.65 -5.66 -20.78
C LYS A 211 -4.24 -4.68 -21.89
N SER A 212 -4.87 -3.50 -21.97
CA SER A 212 -4.52 -2.44 -22.93
C SER A 212 -3.50 -1.47 -22.33
N ALA A 213 -2.54 -1.01 -23.14
CA ALA A 213 -1.50 -0.06 -22.72
C ALA A 213 -2.08 1.28 -22.19
N ASP A 214 -3.30 1.64 -22.61
CA ASP A 214 -3.93 2.92 -22.30
C ASP A 214 -4.47 3.04 -20.85
N LEU A 215 -4.62 1.93 -20.13
CA LEU A 215 -5.23 1.89 -18.79
C LEU A 215 -4.26 1.51 -17.66
N ILE A 216 -2.97 1.31 -17.95
CA ILE A 216 -1.96 0.92 -16.97
C ILE A 216 -1.89 1.95 -15.83
N GLY A 217 -2.08 1.51 -14.59
CA GLY A 217 -1.74 2.31 -13.41
C GLY A 217 -2.52 3.60 -13.23
N SER A 218 -3.73 3.71 -13.78
CA SER A 218 -4.56 4.91 -13.60
C SER A 218 -4.82 5.21 -12.12
N VAL A 219 -5.36 4.25 -11.37
CA VAL A 219 -5.59 4.38 -9.92
C VAL A 219 -4.28 4.64 -9.18
N THR A 220 -3.23 3.86 -9.45
CA THR A 220 -1.91 4.00 -8.83
C THR A 220 -1.31 5.38 -9.05
N ALA A 221 -1.37 5.91 -10.27
CA ALA A 221 -0.89 7.23 -10.62
C ALA A 221 -1.73 8.32 -9.93
N GLU A 222 -3.05 8.18 -9.86
CA GLU A 222 -3.92 9.12 -9.15
C GLU A 222 -3.61 9.14 -7.64
N VAL A 223 -3.48 7.97 -7.00
CA VAL A 223 -3.10 7.86 -5.59
C VAL A 223 -1.72 8.50 -5.35
N ILE A 224 -0.74 8.23 -6.23
CA ILE A 224 0.60 8.86 -6.22
C ILE A 224 0.56 10.38 -6.30
N GLU A 225 -0.43 10.97 -6.96
CA GLU A 225 -0.55 12.43 -7.05
C GLU A 225 -1.30 13.03 -5.84
N MET A 226 -2.10 12.25 -5.12
CA MET A 226 -3.02 12.74 -4.09
C MET A 226 -2.57 12.49 -2.64
N THR A 227 -1.80 11.42 -2.35
CA THR A 227 -1.43 11.06 -0.97
C THR A 227 -0.07 11.59 -0.54
N GLU A 228 0.10 11.92 0.74
CA GLU A 228 1.40 12.30 1.33
C GLU A 228 2.17 11.09 1.91
N ILE A 229 1.63 9.88 1.75
CA ILE A 229 2.25 8.65 2.27
C ILE A 229 3.15 8.03 1.19
N PRO A 230 4.33 7.50 1.54
CA PRO A 230 5.17 6.76 0.60
C PRO A 230 4.38 5.60 -0.06
N ILE A 231 4.61 5.38 -1.36
CA ILE A 231 3.97 4.31 -2.12
C ILE A 231 5.04 3.45 -2.76
N LEU A 232 4.92 2.13 -2.59
CA LEU A 232 5.62 1.15 -3.39
C LEU A 232 4.66 0.58 -4.44
N ALA A 233 4.91 0.91 -5.70
CA ALA A 233 4.12 0.46 -6.84
C ALA A 233 4.78 -0.77 -7.49
N ILE A 234 4.02 -1.86 -7.59
CA ILE A 234 4.51 -3.20 -7.96
C ILE A 234 4.01 -3.59 -9.36
N PRO A 235 4.89 -3.69 -10.37
CA PRO A 235 4.56 -4.23 -11.69
C PRO A 235 4.41 -5.76 -11.72
N GLU A 236 4.00 -6.28 -12.88
CA GLU A 236 3.80 -7.72 -13.13
C GLU A 236 5.06 -8.52 -12.86
N GLU A 237 6.11 -8.22 -13.63
CA GLU A 237 7.36 -8.95 -13.64
C GLU A 237 8.32 -8.38 -12.60
N THR A 238 7.81 -8.17 -11.38
CA THR A 238 8.65 -7.75 -10.26
C THR A 238 9.61 -8.87 -9.89
N SER A 239 10.90 -8.63 -10.10
CA SER A 239 12.01 -9.56 -9.90
C SER A 239 12.25 -9.98 -8.44
N PHE A 240 11.63 -9.28 -7.48
CA PHE A 240 11.73 -9.61 -6.06
C PHE A 240 10.37 -9.86 -5.40
N ASN A 241 10.39 -10.53 -4.26
CA ASN A 241 9.26 -10.63 -3.34
C ASN A 241 9.63 -10.21 -1.92
N ASP A 242 10.91 -10.01 -1.62
CA ASP A 242 11.45 -9.57 -0.33
C ASP A 242 12.49 -8.47 -0.57
N PHE A 243 12.52 -7.43 0.28
CA PHE A 243 13.47 -6.32 0.17
C PHE A 243 14.93 -6.78 0.29
N LYS A 244 15.21 -7.92 0.95
CA LYS A 244 16.54 -8.55 1.00
C LYS A 244 17.11 -8.90 -0.37
N GLN A 245 16.24 -9.12 -1.36
CA GLN A 245 16.62 -9.48 -2.73
C GLN A 245 16.98 -8.24 -3.56
N VAL A 246 16.57 -7.04 -3.15
CA VAL A 246 16.93 -5.79 -3.83
C VAL A 246 18.42 -5.54 -3.65
N LYS A 247 19.16 -5.35 -4.75
CA LYS A 247 20.61 -5.13 -4.73
C LYS A 247 21.00 -3.78 -5.30
N ASN A 248 20.30 -3.29 -6.32
CA ASN A 248 20.55 -2.02 -6.96
C ASN A 248 19.28 -1.16 -6.93
N ILE A 249 19.39 0.01 -6.34
CA ILE A 249 18.32 1.01 -6.29
C ILE A 249 18.77 2.23 -7.09
N SER A 250 17.95 2.68 -8.03
CA SER A 250 18.16 3.96 -8.70
C SER A 250 17.33 5.04 -8.00
N PHE A 251 17.96 5.97 -7.31
CA PHE A 251 17.28 7.10 -6.68
C PHE A 251 17.30 8.31 -7.61
N LEU A 252 16.16 8.68 -8.16
CA LEU A 252 16.02 9.84 -9.05
C LEU A 252 16.07 11.13 -8.24
N THR A 253 16.99 12.03 -8.61
CA THR A 253 17.14 13.33 -7.95
C THR A 253 16.99 14.48 -8.95
N ASN A 254 16.39 15.57 -8.48
CA ASN A 254 16.40 16.87 -9.14
C ASN A 254 17.19 17.92 -8.36
N PHE A 255 18.04 17.46 -7.44
CA PHE A 255 18.84 18.28 -6.53
C PHE A 255 18.01 19.13 -5.54
N SER A 256 16.76 18.75 -5.27
CA SER A 256 15.93 19.48 -4.31
C SER A 256 16.23 19.07 -2.86
N GLN A 257 15.98 19.96 -1.90
CA GLN A 257 16.13 19.63 -0.48
C GLN A 257 15.22 18.49 -0.04
N ARG A 258 14.06 18.33 -0.69
CA ARG A 258 13.13 17.22 -0.45
C ARG A 258 13.74 15.86 -0.78
N ASP A 259 14.68 15.81 -1.72
CA ASP A 259 15.40 14.57 -2.02
C ASP A 259 16.20 14.09 -0.81
N LEU A 260 16.70 14.99 0.05
CA LEU A 260 17.39 14.61 1.28
C LEU A 260 16.45 13.89 2.27
N VAL A 261 15.23 14.41 2.41
CA VAL A 261 14.20 13.83 3.28
C VAL A 261 13.70 12.51 2.71
N SER A 262 13.37 12.47 1.41
CA SER A 262 12.96 11.25 0.71
C SER A 262 14.03 10.17 0.77
N PHE A 263 15.30 10.52 0.56
CA PHE A 263 16.41 9.57 0.64
C PHE A 263 16.53 8.99 2.04
N ALA A 264 16.47 9.82 3.09
CA ALA A 264 16.46 9.33 4.46
C ALA A 264 15.26 8.40 4.74
N GLY A 265 14.06 8.77 4.26
CA GLY A 265 12.86 7.94 4.35
C GLY A 265 12.99 6.60 3.62
N MET A 266 13.65 6.57 2.46
CA MET A 266 14.00 5.31 1.77
C MET A 266 14.99 4.49 2.60
N MET A 267 16.02 5.12 3.15
CA MET A 267 17.04 4.45 3.94
C MET A 267 16.48 3.81 5.21
N ASP A 268 15.37 4.31 5.76
CA ASP A 268 14.68 3.64 6.87
C ASP A 268 14.20 2.23 6.54
N PHE A 269 14.02 1.92 5.25
CA PHE A 269 13.69 0.57 4.78
C PHE A 269 14.92 -0.22 4.36
N PHE A 270 15.97 0.43 3.84
CA PHE A 270 17.07 -0.27 3.15
C PHE A 270 18.43 -0.26 3.87
N LYS A 271 18.61 0.54 4.93
CA LYS A 271 19.91 0.70 5.62
C LYS A 271 20.50 -0.59 6.23
N THR A 272 19.68 -1.61 6.46
CA THR A 272 20.10 -2.90 7.01
C THR A 272 20.46 -3.92 5.94
N TYR A 273 20.18 -3.64 4.66
CA TYR A 273 20.47 -4.55 3.56
C TYR A 273 21.75 -4.14 2.83
N ASN A 274 22.38 -5.13 2.18
CA ASN A 274 23.48 -4.89 1.26
C ASN A 274 22.94 -4.40 -0.09
N VAL A 275 22.65 -3.10 -0.15
CA VAL A 275 22.19 -2.41 -1.36
C VAL A 275 23.26 -1.47 -1.90
N LYS A 276 23.29 -1.34 -3.22
CA LYS A 276 23.99 -0.30 -3.95
C LYS A 276 22.96 0.72 -4.43
N ILE A 277 23.25 2.00 -4.21
CA ILE A 277 22.37 3.09 -4.61
C ILE A 277 23.03 3.91 -5.70
N HIS A 278 22.32 4.08 -6.81
CA HIS A 278 22.71 4.89 -7.94
C HIS A 278 21.93 6.21 -7.87
N MET A 279 22.61 7.31 -7.54
CA MET A 279 22.02 8.65 -7.56
C MET A 279 21.85 9.08 -9.02
N THR A 280 20.63 9.03 -9.53
CA THR A 280 20.36 9.20 -10.95
C THR A 280 19.73 10.56 -11.23
N HIS A 281 20.36 11.35 -12.11
CA HIS A 281 19.76 12.56 -12.64
C HIS A 281 19.42 12.38 -14.11
N ILE A 282 18.25 12.85 -14.52
CA ILE A 282 17.74 12.76 -15.89
C ILE A 282 17.62 14.17 -16.47
N GLU A 283 18.23 14.40 -17.62
CA GLU A 283 18.20 15.68 -18.33
C GLU A 283 17.78 15.53 -19.80
N ASP A 284 16.93 16.45 -20.27
CA ASP A 284 16.33 16.43 -21.62
C ASP A 284 17.31 16.89 -22.73
N LYS A 285 18.56 17.26 -22.41
CA LYS A 285 19.52 17.91 -23.32
C LYS A 285 20.94 17.34 -23.17
N THR A 286 21.91 18.00 -23.81
CA THR A 286 23.34 17.72 -23.67
C THR A 286 23.79 17.85 -22.23
N THR A 287 24.72 16.97 -21.84
CA THR A 287 25.32 16.92 -20.50
C THR A 287 25.77 18.28 -19.98
N ASP A 288 25.17 18.72 -18.87
CA ASP A 288 25.63 19.88 -18.12
C ASP A 288 26.70 19.46 -17.09
N LYS A 289 27.89 20.07 -17.17
CA LYS A 289 28.98 19.87 -16.19
C LYS A 289 28.52 20.21 -14.77
N TRP A 290 27.60 21.15 -14.61
CA TRP A 290 27.05 21.49 -13.29
C TRP A 290 26.21 20.36 -12.69
N SER A 291 25.51 19.57 -13.50
CA SER A 291 24.76 18.40 -13.04
C SER A 291 25.71 17.37 -12.42
N VAL A 292 26.87 17.15 -13.04
CA VAL A 292 27.90 16.23 -12.52
C VAL A 292 28.44 16.73 -11.18
N ILE A 293 28.82 18.00 -11.08
CA ILE A 293 29.33 18.59 -9.83
C ILE A 293 28.29 18.48 -8.69
N LYS A 294 27.01 18.71 -8.99
CA LYS A 294 25.92 18.56 -8.01
C LYS A 294 25.74 17.11 -7.57
N LEU A 295 25.81 16.16 -8.49
CA LEU A 295 25.75 14.73 -8.18
C LEU A 295 26.90 14.31 -7.28
N GLU A 296 28.14 14.71 -7.58
CA GLU A 296 29.31 14.45 -6.72
C GLU A 296 29.11 15.03 -5.31
N GLY A 297 28.57 16.25 -5.22
CA GLY A 297 28.26 16.90 -3.94
C GLY A 297 27.24 16.11 -3.11
N ILE A 298 26.11 15.71 -3.70
CA ILE A 298 25.07 14.93 -3.03
C ILE A 298 25.57 13.52 -2.69
N GLN A 299 26.30 12.88 -3.59
CA GLN A 299 26.93 11.58 -3.34
C GLN A 299 27.88 11.67 -2.14
N SER A 300 28.73 12.69 -2.08
CA SER A 300 29.63 12.92 -0.93
C SER A 300 28.86 13.14 0.36
N TYR A 301 27.76 13.89 0.33
CA TYR A 301 26.88 14.09 1.48
C TYR A 301 26.31 12.77 2.00
N PHE A 302 25.72 11.94 1.13
CA PHE A 302 25.13 10.67 1.55
C PHE A 302 26.18 9.61 1.92
N ASN A 303 27.34 9.57 1.26
CA ASN A 303 28.44 8.67 1.64
C ASN A 303 28.95 8.96 3.06
N LYS A 304 28.95 10.23 3.49
CA LYS A 304 29.28 10.59 4.88
C LYS A 304 28.23 10.11 5.87
N GLN A 305 26.94 10.18 5.50
CA GLN A 305 25.83 9.80 6.37
C GLN A 305 25.64 8.27 6.44
N TYR A 306 25.93 7.55 5.36
CA TYR A 306 25.76 6.11 5.21
C TYR A 306 27.06 5.43 4.74
N PRO A 307 28.11 5.41 5.56
CA PRO A 307 29.46 4.97 5.14
C PRO A 307 29.55 3.49 4.74
N ASN A 308 28.56 2.67 5.15
CA ASN A 308 28.51 1.25 4.85
C ASN A 308 27.65 0.92 3.61
N ILE A 309 27.11 1.93 2.93
CA ILE A 309 26.28 1.77 1.74
C ILE A 309 27.07 2.25 0.53
N SER A 310 27.11 1.44 -0.52
CA SER A 310 27.76 1.82 -1.77
C SER A 310 26.86 2.81 -2.52
N ILE A 311 27.28 4.08 -2.61
CA ILE A 311 26.56 5.12 -3.35
C ILE A 311 27.43 5.65 -4.49
N ASP A 312 26.93 5.52 -5.72
CA ASP A 312 27.48 6.19 -6.90
C ASP A 312 26.44 7.10 -7.54
N TYR A 313 26.76 7.68 -8.71
CA TYR A 313 25.84 8.50 -9.46
C TYR A 313 25.80 8.10 -10.93
N LYS A 314 24.64 8.37 -11.56
CA LYS A 314 24.42 8.21 -12.99
C LYS A 314 23.77 9.47 -13.54
N LEU A 315 24.34 10.00 -14.61
CA LEU A 315 23.71 11.04 -15.42
C LEU A 315 23.12 10.39 -16.66
N ILE A 316 21.82 10.58 -16.88
CA ILE A 316 21.08 10.12 -18.04
C ILE A 316 20.71 11.35 -18.87
N SER A 317 21.31 11.46 -20.04
CA SER A 317 21.14 12.57 -20.96
C SER A 317 20.78 12.06 -22.35
N GLY A 318 19.82 12.68 -23.02
CA GLY A 318 19.47 12.32 -24.39
C GLY A 318 18.09 12.79 -24.82
N GLN A 319 17.82 12.67 -26.11
CA GLN A 319 16.54 13.09 -26.70
C GLN A 319 15.37 12.20 -26.27
N ASP A 320 15.66 10.95 -25.90
CA ASP A 320 14.72 10.02 -25.28
C ASP A 320 15.25 9.52 -23.94
N ALA A 321 15.03 10.34 -22.91
CA ALA A 321 15.45 10.07 -21.55
C ALA A 321 14.84 8.80 -20.94
N ILE A 322 13.64 8.39 -21.36
CA ILE A 322 13.00 7.19 -20.80
C ILE A 322 13.65 5.93 -21.39
N THR A 323 13.89 5.90 -22.70
CA THR A 323 14.61 4.77 -23.32
C THR A 323 16.03 4.62 -22.76
N ALA A 324 16.71 5.74 -22.48
CA ALA A 324 18.00 5.71 -21.82
C ALA A 324 17.93 5.23 -20.35
N MET A 325 16.85 5.56 -19.64
CA MET A 325 16.57 5.03 -18.30
C MET A 325 16.30 3.53 -18.34
N ASP A 326 15.51 3.04 -19.29
CA ASP A 326 15.22 1.61 -19.46
C ASP A 326 16.50 0.81 -19.74
N SER A 327 17.34 1.32 -20.65
CA SER A 327 18.67 0.74 -20.93
C SER A 327 19.53 0.67 -19.67
N PHE A 328 19.58 1.75 -18.89
CA PHE A 328 20.32 1.80 -17.63
C PHE A 328 19.78 0.81 -16.59
N VAL A 329 18.45 0.69 -16.47
CA VAL A 329 17.78 -0.26 -15.56
C VAL A 329 18.20 -1.69 -15.89
N HIS A 330 18.21 -2.06 -17.16
CA HIS A 330 18.64 -3.39 -17.60
C HIS A 330 20.14 -3.63 -17.41
N GLU A 331 21.00 -2.70 -17.86
CA GLU A 331 22.45 -2.83 -17.78
C GLU A 331 22.96 -2.91 -16.32
N SER A 332 22.39 -2.08 -15.44
CA SER A 332 22.78 -1.99 -14.04
C SER A 332 21.98 -2.91 -13.12
N LYS A 333 21.05 -3.69 -13.69
CA LYS A 333 20.15 -4.60 -12.98
C LYS A 333 19.44 -3.90 -11.82
N ILE A 334 18.83 -2.76 -12.10
CA ILE A 334 18.08 -1.98 -11.11
C ILE A 334 16.80 -2.73 -10.77
N GLU A 335 16.65 -3.20 -9.54
CA GLU A 335 15.42 -3.86 -9.09
C GLU A 335 14.37 -2.88 -8.53
N LEU A 336 14.79 -1.65 -8.18
CA LEU A 336 13.91 -0.64 -7.61
C LEU A 336 14.30 0.77 -8.06
N ILE A 337 13.31 1.54 -8.54
CA ILE A 337 13.48 2.97 -8.82
C ILE A 337 12.81 3.74 -7.70
N ALA A 338 13.56 4.58 -6.99
CA ALA A 338 13.04 5.48 -5.97
C ALA A 338 13.00 6.92 -6.50
N LEU A 339 11.95 7.68 -6.16
CA LEU A 339 11.91 9.10 -6.50
C LEU A 339 11.08 9.93 -5.52
N THR A 340 11.42 11.21 -5.43
CA THR A 340 10.61 12.21 -4.73
C THR A 340 9.50 12.72 -5.65
N THR A 341 8.27 12.74 -5.14
CA THR A 341 7.14 13.42 -5.81
C THR A 341 6.58 14.54 -4.94
N ALA A 342 6.17 15.63 -5.59
CA ALA A 342 5.52 16.76 -4.95
C ALA A 342 4.01 16.71 -5.22
N LYS A 343 3.19 17.20 -4.29
CA LYS A 343 1.78 17.46 -4.60
C LYS A 343 1.71 18.51 -5.71
N ARG A 344 0.97 18.19 -6.78
CA ARG A 344 0.80 19.05 -7.96
C ARG A 344 -0.61 19.63 -7.98
N ASN A 345 -0.73 20.91 -8.33
CA ASN A 345 -2.04 21.54 -8.51
C ASN A 345 -2.79 20.88 -9.68
N ILE A 346 -4.13 20.78 -9.58
CA ILE A 346 -5.01 20.08 -10.54
C ILE A 346 -4.74 20.52 -11.98
N PHE A 347 -4.62 21.84 -12.22
CA PHE A 347 -4.28 22.38 -13.54
C PHE A 347 -2.93 21.88 -14.09
N SER A 348 -1.90 21.78 -13.26
CA SER A 348 -0.58 21.32 -13.71
C SER A 348 -0.55 19.84 -14.11
N ARG A 349 -1.48 19.03 -13.59
CA ARG A 349 -1.63 17.59 -13.92
C ARG A 349 -2.16 17.40 -15.34
N MET A 350 -2.99 18.33 -15.82
CA MET A 350 -3.62 18.27 -17.15
C MET A 350 -2.66 18.53 -18.31
N PHE A 351 -1.55 19.26 -18.09
CA PHE A 351 -0.66 19.71 -19.18
C PHE A 351 0.66 18.93 -19.33
N LYS A 352 1.13 18.22 -18.29
CA LYS A 352 2.37 17.40 -18.39
C LYS A 352 2.36 16.22 -17.41
N PRO A 353 2.47 14.95 -17.89
CA PRO A 353 2.57 13.79 -17.01
C PRO A 353 3.82 13.90 -16.14
N SER A 354 3.70 13.51 -14.86
CA SER A 354 4.82 13.48 -13.91
C SER A 354 5.84 12.42 -14.30
N VAL A 355 7.07 12.55 -13.77
CA VAL A 355 8.12 11.54 -13.96
C VAL A 355 7.65 10.18 -13.42
N SER A 356 7.04 10.14 -12.24
CA SER A 356 6.40 8.91 -11.70
C SER A 356 5.42 8.30 -12.69
N ARG A 357 4.51 9.11 -13.26
CA ARG A 357 3.54 8.62 -14.25
C ARG A 357 4.22 8.09 -15.51
N LYS A 358 5.28 8.73 -16.03
CA LYS A 358 6.02 8.18 -17.18
C LYS A 358 6.67 6.83 -16.83
N MET A 359 7.35 6.75 -15.68
CA MET A 359 8.02 5.52 -15.25
C MET A 359 7.04 4.36 -15.05
N LEU A 360 5.91 4.58 -14.36
CA LEU A 360 4.88 3.55 -14.15
C LEU A 360 4.34 2.93 -15.43
N PHE A 361 4.26 3.73 -16.50
CA PHE A 361 3.65 3.30 -17.76
C PHE A 361 4.67 2.69 -18.73
N GLN A 362 5.94 3.06 -18.62
CA GLN A 362 6.95 2.74 -19.62
C GLN A 362 8.05 1.79 -19.10
N LEU A 363 8.16 1.60 -17.78
CA LEU A 363 9.13 0.69 -17.17
C LEU A 363 8.42 -0.41 -16.38
N ASP A 364 8.91 -1.64 -16.49
CA ASP A 364 8.42 -2.80 -15.74
C ASP A 364 9.24 -3.00 -14.45
N THR A 365 9.63 -1.90 -13.80
CA THR A 365 10.44 -1.89 -12.58
C THR A 365 9.65 -1.30 -11.41
N PRO A 366 9.66 -1.93 -10.22
CA PRO A 366 9.05 -1.38 -9.02
C PRO A 366 9.43 0.08 -8.76
N LEU A 367 8.43 0.87 -8.38
CA LEU A 367 8.59 2.30 -8.14
C LEU A 367 8.34 2.62 -6.68
N PHE A 368 9.36 3.10 -5.97
CA PHE A 368 9.24 3.62 -4.62
C PHE A 368 9.10 5.14 -4.65
N VAL A 369 7.86 5.58 -4.53
CA VAL A 369 7.47 6.98 -4.61
C VAL A 369 7.42 7.57 -3.20
N LEU A 370 8.30 8.54 -2.94
CA LEU A 370 8.52 9.15 -1.65
C LEU A 370 8.02 10.60 -1.63
N ARG A 371 7.73 11.08 -0.43
CA ARG A 371 7.39 12.47 -0.14
C ARG A 371 8.50 13.03 0.73
N GLY A 372 9.01 14.20 0.35
CA GLY A 372 10.10 14.88 1.05
C GLY A 372 9.76 16.31 1.40
#